data_AF-A0A8G2BMN2-F1
#
_entry.id   AF-A0A8G2BMN2-F1
#
_cell.length_a   1.000
_cell.length_b   1.000
_cell.length_c   1.000
_cell.angle_alpha   90.00
_cell.angle_beta   90.00
_cell.angle_gamma   90.00
#
_symmetry.space_group_name_H-M   'P 1'
#
loop_
_entity.id
_entity.type
_entity.pdbx_description
1 polymer ?
#
loop_
_entity_poly.entity_id
_entity_poly.type
_entity_poly.pdbx_seq_one_letter_code
_entity_poly.pdbx_strand_id
1 'polypeptide(L)'
;MHGFTVHKALQRGVVPELVYPVAPAEIFDSWIEVEAGDTWIGLEGFILDAPYLAALQRGFSGSDSLCGYGAGTERLSRPPVEWAGASTYIRKIGIARDLGTFETPDEFFNVHRQEFGQLRDWLYRHVVRHWMNARVRRIRDGRLPLKPGIDRLNHRHEGDAHAA
;
A
#
# COMPACT_ATOMS: atom_id res chain seq x y z
N MET A 1 9.01 -13.57 -6.36
CA MET A 1 8.26 -12.46 -5.74
C MET A 1 8.19 -12.70 -4.24
N HIS A 2 8.06 -11.65 -3.44
CA HIS A 2 7.87 -11.78 -1.99
C HIS A 2 6.44 -11.38 -1.63
N GLY A 3 5.70 -12.28 -1.01
CA GLY A 3 4.32 -12.06 -0.59
C GLY A 3 4.22 -11.64 0.86
N PHE A 4 3.33 -10.71 1.17
CA PHE A 4 3.05 -10.29 2.54
C PHE A 4 1.62 -9.78 2.67
N THR A 5 1.15 -9.60 3.90
CA THR A 5 -0.07 -8.84 4.16
C THR A 5 0.26 -7.46 4.71
N VAL A 6 -0.55 -6.46 4.36
CA VAL A 6 -0.52 -5.12 4.93
C VAL A 6 -1.78 -4.80 5.68
N HIS A 7 -1.67 -3.97 6.73
CA HIS A 7 -2.84 -3.49 7.45
C HIS A 7 -3.71 -2.59 6.56
N LYS A 8 -5.04 -2.76 6.61
CA LYS A 8 -5.98 -1.95 5.83
C LYS A 8 -5.89 -0.44 6.08
N ALA A 9 -5.31 -0.03 7.21
CA ALA A 9 -4.98 1.36 7.52
C ALA A 9 -4.21 2.03 6.38
N LEU A 10 -3.32 1.29 5.74
CA LEU A 10 -2.54 1.77 4.60
C LEU A 10 -3.43 2.16 3.41
N GLN A 11 -4.55 1.48 3.20
CA GLN A 11 -5.48 1.80 2.10
C GLN A 11 -6.54 2.85 2.47
N ARG A 12 -6.54 3.34 3.72
CA ARG A 12 -7.49 4.36 4.16
C ARG A 12 -7.32 5.64 3.33
N GLY A 13 -8.42 6.27 2.92
CA GLY A 13 -8.40 7.40 1.98
C GLY A 13 -8.64 6.97 0.52
N VAL A 14 -8.01 5.87 0.06
CA VAL A 14 -8.31 5.26 -1.25
C VAL A 14 -9.59 4.44 -1.16
N VAL A 15 -9.69 3.56 -0.16
CA VAL A 15 -10.91 2.80 0.12
C VAL A 15 -11.99 3.77 0.61
N PRO A 16 -13.21 3.72 0.04
CA PRO A 16 -14.31 4.53 0.53
C PRO A 16 -14.63 4.27 2.00
N GLU A 17 -14.77 5.32 2.82
CA GLU A 17 -15.07 5.18 4.26
C GLU A 17 -16.37 4.42 4.53
N LEU A 18 -17.34 4.41 3.60
CA LEU A 18 -18.55 3.61 3.72
C LEU A 18 -18.26 2.09 3.65
N VAL A 19 -17.21 1.70 2.92
CA VAL A 19 -16.80 0.31 2.69
C VAL A 19 -15.66 -0.10 3.62
N TYR A 20 -14.91 0.86 4.16
CA TYR A 20 -13.75 0.62 5.01
C TYR A 20 -14.01 -0.26 6.26
N PRO A 21 -15.17 -0.17 6.96
CA PRO A 21 -15.48 -1.06 8.08
C PRO A 21 -15.61 -2.53 7.67
N VAL A 22 -16.10 -2.80 6.46
CA VAL A 22 -16.32 -4.16 5.95
C VAL A 22 -15.12 -4.71 5.17
N ALA A 23 -14.09 -3.88 4.94
CA ALA A 23 -12.83 -4.32 4.37
C ALA A 23 -12.05 -5.22 5.37
N PRO A 24 -11.39 -6.28 4.87
CA PRO A 24 -10.59 -7.17 5.71
C PRO A 24 -9.49 -6.38 6.43
N ALA A 25 -9.11 -6.82 7.64
CA ALA A 25 -8.14 -6.11 8.47
C ALA A 25 -6.72 -6.10 7.84
N GLU A 26 -6.40 -7.17 7.11
CA GLU A 26 -5.16 -7.39 6.39
C GLU A 26 -5.47 -7.61 4.91
N ILE A 27 -4.60 -7.11 4.04
CA ILE A 27 -4.75 -7.16 2.58
C ILE A 27 -3.46 -7.68 1.99
N PHE A 28 -3.53 -8.59 1.02
CA PHE A 28 -2.34 -9.09 0.33
C PHE A 28 -1.64 -8.00 -0.47
N ASP A 29 -0.31 -8.07 -0.43
CA ASP A 29 0.59 -7.22 -1.17
C ASP A 29 1.87 -7.99 -1.51
N SER A 30 2.68 -7.41 -2.39
CA SER A 30 3.92 -8.05 -2.83
C SER A 30 4.93 -7.04 -3.36
N TRP A 31 6.22 -7.37 -3.24
CA TRP A 31 7.28 -6.72 -4.01
C TRP A 31 7.98 -7.74 -4.91
N ILE A 32 8.66 -7.21 -5.92
CA ILE A 32 9.50 -8.00 -6.81
C ILE A 32 10.90 -8.01 -6.23
N GLU A 33 11.53 -9.17 -6.17
CA GLU A 33 12.94 -9.29 -5.81
C GLU A 33 13.74 -9.51 -7.07
N VAL A 34 14.79 -8.70 -7.25
CA VAL A 34 15.71 -8.79 -8.38
C VAL A 34 17.13 -8.93 -7.85
N GLU A 35 17.90 -9.81 -8.48
CA GLU A 35 19.33 -9.92 -8.22
C GLU A 35 20.06 -8.82 -9.00
N ALA A 36 20.83 -8.00 -8.30
CA ALA A 36 21.64 -6.94 -8.90
C ALA A 36 23.05 -7.00 -8.31
N GLY A 37 24.00 -7.50 -9.10
CA GLY A 37 25.34 -7.83 -8.60
C GLY A 37 25.26 -9.00 -7.62
N ASP A 38 25.87 -8.84 -6.44
CA ASP A 38 25.89 -9.85 -5.37
C ASP A 38 24.80 -9.63 -4.30
N THR A 39 23.71 -8.94 -4.64
CA THR A 39 22.68 -8.55 -3.67
C THR A 39 21.27 -8.67 -4.25
N TRP A 40 20.34 -9.12 -3.41
CA TRP A 40 18.91 -9.13 -3.69
C TRP A 40 18.28 -7.78 -3.34
N ILE A 41 17.56 -7.21 -4.29
CA ILE A 41 16.93 -5.90 -4.18
C ILE A 41 15.41 -6.05 -4.28
N GLY A 42 14.70 -5.54 -3.28
CA GLY A 42 13.24 -5.47 -3.27
C GLY A 42 12.74 -4.22 -3.98
N LEU A 43 11.86 -4.38 -4.96
CA LEU A 43 11.23 -3.31 -5.72
C LEU A 43 9.74 -3.25 -5.39
N GLU A 44 9.33 -2.27 -4.61
CA GLU A 44 7.92 -1.97 -4.28
C GLU A 44 7.50 -0.58 -4.80
N GLY A 45 8.49 0.31 -5.03
CA GLY A 45 8.29 1.70 -5.40
C GLY A 45 7.48 1.92 -6.69
N PHE A 46 7.39 0.90 -7.54
CA PHE A 46 6.66 0.94 -8.81
C PHE A 46 5.14 1.11 -8.68
N ILE A 47 4.60 0.92 -7.47
CA ILE A 47 3.14 0.85 -7.26
C ILE A 47 2.50 2.23 -7.15
N LEU A 48 3.25 3.25 -6.73
CA LEU A 48 2.79 4.64 -6.69
C LEU A 48 3.53 5.47 -7.72
N ASP A 49 2.77 6.11 -8.62
CA ASP A 49 3.35 6.97 -9.65
C ASP A 49 3.74 8.36 -9.11
N ALA A 50 4.65 9.03 -9.82
CA ALA A 50 5.16 10.34 -9.42
C ALA A 50 4.07 11.41 -9.25
N PRO A 51 3.07 11.56 -10.16
CA PRO A 51 1.97 12.49 -9.96
C PRO A 51 1.15 12.23 -8.68
N TYR A 52 0.91 10.96 -8.36
CA TYR A 52 0.21 10.55 -7.14
C TYR A 52 1.01 10.91 -5.89
N LEU A 53 2.31 10.61 -5.87
CA LEU A 53 3.20 10.96 -4.76
C LEU A 53 3.30 12.47 -4.57
N ALA A 54 3.43 13.24 -5.65
CA ALA A 54 3.46 14.70 -5.61
C ALA A 54 2.15 15.29 -5.04
N ALA A 55 1.00 14.65 -5.30
CA ALA A 55 -0.25 15.03 -4.68
C ALA A 55 -0.24 14.78 -3.16
N LEU A 56 0.22 13.61 -2.72
CA LEU A 56 0.36 13.28 -1.29
C LEU A 56 1.30 14.26 -0.58
N GLN A 57 2.48 14.51 -1.14
CA GLN A 57 3.46 15.46 -0.60
C GLN A 57 2.88 16.85 -0.40
N ARG A 58 2.07 17.34 -1.36
CA ARG A 58 1.40 18.64 -1.22
C ARG A 58 0.35 18.64 -0.12
N GLY A 59 -0.48 17.60 -0.04
CA GLY A 59 -1.55 17.51 0.95
C GLY A 59 -1.08 17.23 2.38
N PHE A 60 0.09 16.62 2.54
CA PHE A 60 0.68 16.25 3.83
C PHE A 60 1.99 17.00 4.09
N SER A 61 2.18 18.19 3.52
CA SER A 61 3.42 18.98 3.66
C SER A 61 3.84 19.30 5.10
N GLY A 62 2.94 19.16 6.08
CA GLY A 62 3.23 19.30 7.51
C GLY A 62 3.69 18.02 8.23
N SER A 63 3.78 16.87 7.55
CA SER A 63 4.21 15.59 8.13
C SER A 63 5.11 14.84 7.15
N ASP A 64 6.28 14.39 7.62
CA ASP A 64 7.15 13.53 6.81
C ASP A 64 6.73 12.06 6.89
N SER A 65 5.91 11.68 7.88
CA SER A 65 5.32 10.34 7.97
C SER A 65 3.89 10.30 7.43
N LEU A 66 3.56 9.22 6.73
CA LEU A 66 2.22 8.92 6.21
C LEU A 66 1.99 7.41 6.23
N CYS A 67 0.91 6.98 6.88
CA CYS A 67 0.34 5.63 6.74
C CYS A 67 -1.12 5.75 6.32
N GLY A 68 -1.37 5.58 5.02
CA GLY A 68 -2.65 5.82 4.38
C GLY A 68 -2.48 6.19 2.92
N TYR A 69 -3.58 6.29 2.19
CA TYR A 69 -3.59 6.60 0.76
C TYR A 69 -2.75 5.64 -0.11
N GLY A 70 -2.52 4.41 0.35
CA GLY A 70 -1.66 3.43 -0.30
C GLY A 70 -0.16 3.61 -0.03
N ALA A 71 0.23 4.57 0.82
CA ALA A 71 1.61 4.83 1.22
C ALA A 71 1.78 4.58 2.73
N GLY A 72 2.88 3.95 3.10
CA GLY A 72 3.31 3.67 4.46
C GLY A 72 4.79 3.99 4.60
N THR A 73 5.11 5.27 4.75
CA THR A 73 6.49 5.79 4.74
C THR A 73 6.70 6.81 5.85
N GLU A 74 7.92 6.82 6.41
CA GLU A 74 8.41 7.86 7.33
C GLU A 74 9.10 9.02 6.61
N ARG A 75 9.29 8.90 5.28
CA ARG A 75 9.95 9.90 4.44
C ARG A 75 9.10 10.23 3.22
N LEU A 76 7.96 10.87 3.45
CA LEU A 76 7.05 11.30 2.40
C LEU A 76 7.66 12.43 1.56
N SER A 77 8.49 13.29 2.14
CA SER A 77 9.20 14.36 1.43
C SER A 77 10.16 13.82 0.36
N ARG A 78 10.76 12.65 0.58
CA ARG A 78 11.71 12.02 -0.33
C ARG A 78 11.59 10.49 -0.30
N PRO A 79 10.46 9.94 -0.81
CA PRO A 79 10.19 8.52 -0.70
C PRO A 79 11.16 7.73 -1.60
N PRO A 80 11.72 6.60 -1.15
CA PRO A 80 12.63 5.80 -1.95
C PRO A 80 11.85 4.97 -2.98
N VAL A 81 11.21 5.65 -3.93
CA VAL A 81 10.39 5.03 -5.00
C VAL A 81 11.13 4.95 -6.32
N GLU A 82 12.06 5.88 -6.57
CA GLU A 82 12.91 5.86 -7.75
C GLU A 82 14.06 4.89 -7.52
N TRP A 83 14.27 3.99 -8.47
CA TRP A 83 15.35 3.02 -8.39
C TRP A 83 16.69 3.72 -8.64
N ALA A 84 17.55 3.71 -7.63
CA ALA A 84 18.92 4.24 -7.68
C ALA A 84 19.96 3.13 -7.42
N GLY A 85 19.65 1.89 -7.80
CA GLY A 85 20.49 0.72 -7.50
C GLY A 85 20.32 0.15 -6.09
N ALA A 86 19.25 0.52 -5.39
CA ALA A 86 18.91 0.05 -4.04
C ALA A 86 17.42 -0.31 -3.93
N SER A 87 17.04 -1.01 -2.87
CA SER A 87 15.66 -1.44 -2.64
C SER A 87 14.72 -0.24 -2.50
N THR A 88 13.56 -0.34 -3.13
CA THR A 88 12.51 0.68 -3.06
C THR A 88 11.36 0.16 -2.22
N TYR A 89 11.03 0.89 -1.14
CA TYR A 89 9.94 0.52 -0.24
C TYR A 89 9.06 1.73 0.03
N ILE A 90 7.76 1.55 -0.15
CA ILE A 90 6.76 2.61 0.06
C ILE A 90 5.66 2.17 1.01
N ARG A 91 5.57 0.88 1.37
CA ARG A 91 4.57 0.34 2.32
C ARG A 91 5.15 -0.59 3.38
N LYS A 92 6.47 -0.69 3.51
CA LYS A 92 7.16 -1.57 4.48
C LYS A 92 6.67 -1.39 5.93
N ILE A 93 6.25 -0.18 6.32
CA ILE A 93 5.73 0.11 7.68
C ILE A 93 4.36 -0.54 7.92
N GLY A 94 3.62 -0.85 6.85
CA GLY A 94 2.29 -1.43 6.93
C GLY A 94 2.25 -2.96 6.96
N ILE A 95 3.40 -3.65 6.91
CA ILE A 95 3.46 -5.12 6.86
C ILE A 95 2.89 -5.69 8.16
N ALA A 96 1.88 -6.54 8.03
CA ALA A 96 1.25 -7.26 9.12
C ALA A 96 1.80 -8.68 9.26
N ARG A 97 2.02 -9.38 8.14
CA ARG A 97 2.60 -10.74 8.11
C ARG A 97 3.46 -10.92 6.87
N ASP A 98 4.61 -11.55 7.07
CA ASP A 98 5.45 -12.05 5.99
C ASP A 98 4.95 -13.44 5.57
N LEU A 99 4.76 -13.65 4.26
CA LEU A 99 4.30 -14.92 3.68
C LEU A 99 5.42 -15.64 2.92
N GLY A 100 6.60 -15.03 2.79
CA GLY A 100 7.78 -15.58 2.15
C GLY A 100 7.84 -15.35 0.64
N THR A 101 8.79 -16.05 0.01
CA THR A 101 9.07 -15.96 -1.41
C THR A 101 8.34 -17.04 -2.20
N PHE A 102 7.87 -16.65 -3.39
CA PHE A 102 7.17 -17.51 -4.33
C PHE A 102 7.71 -17.29 -5.73
N GLU A 103 7.80 -18.35 -6.52
CA GLU A 103 8.28 -18.27 -7.91
C GLU A 103 7.28 -17.54 -8.81
N THR A 104 5.98 -17.73 -8.54
CA THR A 104 4.91 -17.12 -9.34
C THR A 104 3.77 -16.55 -8.49
N PRO A 105 3.05 -15.52 -8.98
CA PRO A 105 1.82 -15.03 -8.35
C PRO A 105 0.74 -16.10 -8.25
N ASP A 106 0.65 -17.00 -9.22
CA ASP A 106 -0.37 -18.06 -9.24
C ASP A 106 -0.15 -19.05 -8.09
N GLU A 107 1.11 -19.43 -7.82
CA GLU A 107 1.48 -20.25 -6.67
C GLU A 107 1.11 -19.56 -5.36
N PHE A 108 1.44 -18.27 -5.23
CA PHE A 108 1.08 -17.46 -4.08
C PHE A 108 -0.43 -17.46 -3.81
N PHE A 109 -1.26 -17.16 -4.83
CA PHE A 109 -2.71 -17.12 -4.67
C PHE A 109 -3.37 -18.49 -4.56
N ASN A 110 -2.66 -19.56 -4.92
CA ASN A 110 -3.12 -20.92 -4.67
C ASN A 110 -3.02 -21.28 -3.17
N VAL A 111 -1.94 -20.85 -2.51
CA VAL A 111 -1.71 -21.08 -1.08
C VAL A 111 -2.44 -20.04 -0.22
N HIS A 112 -2.46 -18.79 -0.65
CA HIS A 112 -2.99 -17.65 0.10
C HIS A 112 -4.18 -17.01 -0.63
N ARG A 113 -5.41 -17.40 -0.22
CA ARG A 113 -6.64 -16.80 -0.75
C ARG A 113 -7.25 -15.80 0.21
N GLN A 114 -7.66 -14.65 -0.33
CA GLN A 114 -8.41 -13.66 0.42
C GLN A 114 -9.88 -13.98 0.21
N GLU A 115 -10.49 -14.68 1.16
CA GLU A 115 -11.88 -15.06 1.04
C GLU A 115 -12.78 -13.83 1.22
N PHE A 116 -13.32 -13.36 0.10
CA PHE A 116 -14.46 -12.48 0.08
C PHE A 116 -15.71 -13.33 -0.12
N GLY A 117 -16.67 -13.25 0.81
CA GLY A 117 -17.98 -13.88 0.60
C GLY A 117 -18.62 -13.40 -0.71
N GLN A 118 -19.43 -14.23 -1.35
CA GLN A 118 -19.96 -14.00 -2.71
C GLN A 118 -20.59 -12.60 -2.90
N LEU A 119 -21.32 -12.11 -1.91
CA LEU A 119 -21.92 -10.78 -1.93
C LEU A 119 -20.88 -9.65 -1.89
N ARG A 120 -19.83 -9.80 -1.09
CA ARG A 120 -18.74 -8.82 -0.97
C ARG A 120 -17.92 -8.78 -2.25
N ASP A 121 -17.65 -9.95 -2.82
CA ASP A 121 -16.96 -10.08 -4.10
C ASP A 121 -17.76 -9.44 -5.23
N TRP A 122 -19.08 -9.68 -5.30
CA TRP A 122 -19.95 -9.01 -6.26
C TRP A 122 -19.93 -7.48 -6.08
N LEU A 123 -20.08 -6.98 -4.85
CA LEU A 123 -20.07 -5.56 -4.54
C LEU A 123 -18.72 -4.92 -4.91
N TYR A 124 -17.62 -5.62 -4.61
CA TYR A 124 -16.27 -5.16 -4.94
C TYR A 124 -16.09 -5.02 -6.46
N ARG A 125 -16.45 -6.07 -7.20
CA ARG A 125 -16.35 -6.13 -8.66
C ARG A 125 -17.19 -5.08 -9.36
N HIS A 126 -18.40 -4.79 -8.88
CA HIS A 126 -19.32 -3.90 -9.62
C HIS A 126 -19.31 -2.44 -9.13
N VAL A 127 -18.95 -2.18 -7.88
CA VAL A 127 -19.08 -0.84 -7.28
C VAL A 127 -17.77 -0.34 -6.70
N VAL A 128 -17.20 -1.07 -5.75
CA VAL A 128 -16.09 -0.55 -4.92
C VAL A 128 -14.85 -0.26 -5.76
N ARG A 129 -14.45 -1.18 -6.67
CA ARG A 129 -13.26 -0.98 -7.51
C ARG A 129 -13.36 0.27 -8.37
N HIS A 130 -14.54 0.57 -8.92
CA HIS A 130 -14.74 1.73 -9.78
C HIS A 130 -14.67 3.02 -8.97
N TRP A 131 -15.20 3.01 -7.74
CA TRP A 131 -15.10 4.14 -6.83
C TRP A 131 -13.66 4.39 -6.35
N MET A 132 -12.92 3.33 -6.00
CA MET A 132 -11.50 3.40 -5.66
C MET A 132 -10.70 3.98 -6.82
N ASN A 133 -10.90 3.49 -8.05
CA ASN A 133 -10.21 4.01 -9.24
C ASN A 133 -10.54 5.49 -9.50
N ALA A 134 -11.78 5.91 -9.27
CA ALA A 134 -12.15 7.33 -9.38
C ALA A 134 -11.49 8.20 -8.29
N ARG A 135 -11.26 7.66 -7.09
CA ARG A 135 -10.50 8.34 -6.03
C ARG A 135 -9.03 8.46 -6.40
N VAL A 136 -8.40 7.37 -6.86
CA VAL A 136 -7.01 7.40 -7.31
C VAL A 136 -6.80 8.44 -8.41
N ARG A 137 -7.69 8.49 -9.41
CA ARG A 137 -7.64 9.54 -10.45
C ARG A 137 -7.72 10.95 -9.86
N ARG A 138 -8.65 11.20 -8.93
CA ARG A 138 -8.75 12.52 -8.27
C ARG A 138 -7.52 12.89 -7.47
N ILE A 139 -6.92 11.92 -6.76
CA ILE A 139 -5.67 12.14 -6.02
C ILE A 139 -4.56 12.50 -6.99
N ARG A 140 -4.43 11.77 -8.11
CA ARG A 140 -3.47 12.07 -9.18
C ARG A 140 -3.65 13.49 -9.74
N ASP A 141 -4.89 13.96 -9.85
CA ASP A 141 -5.22 15.34 -10.24
C ASP A 141 -5.00 16.39 -9.12
N GLY A 142 -4.43 15.99 -7.97
CA GLY A 142 -4.17 16.86 -6.82
C GLY A 142 -5.38 17.08 -5.89
N ARG A 143 -6.52 16.45 -6.15
CA ARG A 143 -7.73 16.54 -5.31
C ARG A 143 -7.75 15.44 -4.27
N LEU A 144 -7.02 15.66 -3.19
CA LEU A 144 -7.05 14.75 -2.05
C LEU A 144 -8.39 14.85 -1.32
N PRO A 145 -9.09 13.73 -1.09
CA PRO A 145 -10.20 13.71 -0.14
C PRO A 145 -9.61 13.79 1.27
N LEU A 146 -9.20 14.99 1.68
CA LEU A 146 -8.77 15.30 3.04
C LEU A 146 -10.03 15.39 3.90
N LYS A 147 -10.11 14.56 4.95
CA LYS A 147 -11.09 14.73 6.03
C LYS A 147 -10.39 15.30 7.26
N PRO A 148 -11.07 16.14 8.06
CA PRO A 148 -10.58 16.52 9.38
C PRO A 148 -10.36 15.28 10.26
N GLY A 149 -9.23 15.22 10.98
CA GLY A 149 -8.87 14.09 11.87
C GLY A 149 -7.92 13.04 11.29
N ILE A 150 -7.30 13.34 10.14
CA ILE A 150 -6.23 12.52 9.53
C ILE A 150 -4.92 12.57 10.35
N ASP A 151 -4.81 13.49 11.31
CA ASP A 151 -3.70 13.61 12.27
C ASP A 151 -3.43 12.30 13.06
N ARG A 152 -4.36 11.34 13.01
CA ARG A 152 -4.25 9.99 13.59
C ARG A 152 -3.74 8.91 12.63
N LEU A 153 -3.38 9.23 11.38
CA LEU A 153 -2.81 8.24 10.44
C LEU A 153 -1.39 7.81 10.82
N ASN A 154 -0.76 8.42 11.83
CA ASN A 154 0.45 7.89 12.44
C ASN A 154 0.10 6.72 13.39
N HIS A 155 -0.42 5.61 12.85
CA HIS A 155 -0.26 4.34 13.53
C HIS A 155 1.24 4.02 13.54
N ARG A 156 1.91 4.32 14.64
CA ARG A 156 3.21 3.70 14.96
C ARG A 156 2.92 2.23 15.21
N HIS A 157 3.37 1.36 14.31
CA HIS A 157 3.49 -0.04 14.65
C HIS A 157 4.63 -0.17 15.66
N GLU A 158 4.29 -0.39 16.93
CA GLU A 158 5.19 -1.02 17.89
C GLU A 158 5.26 -2.50 17.52
N GLY A 159 6.24 -2.84 16.69
CA GLY A 159 6.51 -4.21 16.28
C GLY A 159 7.68 -4.17 15.34
N ASP A 160 8.84 -4.60 15.83
CA ASP A 160 10.08 -4.64 15.06
C ASP A 160 9.84 -5.37 13.74
N ALA A 161 9.83 -4.61 12.64
CA ALA A 161 9.84 -5.16 11.30
C ALA A 161 11.25 -5.69 11.00
N HIS A 162 11.65 -6.73 11.71
CA HIS A 162 12.77 -7.59 11.35
C HIS A 162 12.33 -8.48 10.19
N ALA A 163 12.29 -7.90 8.99
CA ALA A 163 12.50 -8.68 7.78
C ALA A 163 14.02 -8.84 7.64
N ALA A 164 14.50 -10.03 7.98
CA ALA A 164 15.86 -10.49 7.73
C ALA A 164 16.08 -10.71 6.23
#